data_AF-A0A643K3V4-F1
#
_entry.id   AF-A0A643K3V4-F1
#
_cell.length_a   1.000
_cell.length_b   1.000
_cell.length_c   1.000
_cell.angle_alpha   90.00
_cell.angle_beta   90.00
_cell.angle_gamma   90.00
#
_symmetry.space_group_name_H-M   'P 1'
#
loop_
_entity.id
_entity.type
_entity.pdbx_description
1 polymer ?
#
loop_
_entity_poly.entity_id
_entity_poly.type
_entity_poly.pdbx_seq_one_letter_code
_entity_poly.pdbx_strand_id
1 'polypeptide(L)' 'MTDTRATVICPACGLEERFSKLADARLRIEHHREETGHDPDWKLGRFAPGVEKMGEEAGVCGIPER' A
#
# COMPACT_ATOMS: atom_id res chain seq x y z
N MET A 1 6.99 -5.68 -21.61
CA MET A 1 7.58 -5.40 -20.29
C MET A 1 6.45 -5.00 -19.36
N THR A 2 6.20 -5.77 -18.31
CA THR A 2 5.24 -5.43 -17.26
C THR A 2 5.86 -4.31 -16.44
N ASP A 3 5.43 -3.09 -16.70
CA ASP A 3 5.83 -1.91 -15.93
C ASP A 3 5.45 -2.12 -14.46
N THR A 4 6.44 -1.99 -13.56
CA THR A 4 6.21 -2.16 -12.12
C THR A 4 5.42 -0.96 -11.62
N ARG A 5 4.19 -1.20 -11.17
CA ARG A 5 3.26 -0.14 -10.75
C ARG A 5 3.31 0.14 -9.26
N ALA A 6 3.66 -0.85 -8.43
CA ALA A 6 3.80 -0.66 -7.00
C ALA A 6 4.85 -1.58 -6.41
N THR A 7 5.49 -1.15 -5.33
CA THR A 7 6.39 -1.94 -4.50
C THR A 7 5.91 -1.85 -3.06
N VAL A 8 5.51 -2.98 -2.48
CA VAL A 8 5.12 -3.08 -1.06
C VAL A 8 6.38 -3.33 -0.24
N ILE A 9 6.61 -2.54 0.80
CA ILE A 9 7.80 -2.58 1.65
C ILE A 9 7.36 -2.59 3.12
N CYS A 10 7.77 -3.60 3.88
CA CYS A 10 7.55 -3.61 5.32
C CYS A 10 8.86 -3.31 6.08
N PRO A 11 8.99 -2.16 6.75
CA PRO A 11 10.19 -1.85 7.53
C PRO A 11 10.32 -2.70 8.80
N ALA A 12 9.22 -3.28 9.30
CA ALA A 12 9.23 -4.08 10.53
C ALA A 12 9.88 -5.46 10.34
N CYS A 13 9.70 -6.07 9.17
CA CYS A 13 10.23 -7.41 8.87
C CYS A 13 11.14 -7.48 7.64
N GLY A 14 11.34 -6.37 6.94
CA GLY A 14 12.19 -6.29 5.75
C GLY A 14 11.55 -6.85 4.47
N LEU A 15 10.21 -6.95 4.43
CA LEU A 15 9.49 -7.38 3.23
C LEU A 15 9.71 -6.38 2.09
N GLU A 16 9.99 -6.85 0.87
CA GLU A 16 9.98 -6.04 -0.35
C GLU A 16 9.40 -6.86 -1.53
N GLU A 17 8.23 -6.48 -2.04
CA GLU A 17 7.57 -7.17 -3.15
C GLU A 17 7.08 -6.18 -4.22
N ARG A 18 7.30 -6.53 -5.49
CA ARG A 18 6.98 -5.67 -6.64
C ARG A 18 5.77 -6.21 -7.39
N PHE A 19 4.84 -5.33 -7.72
CA PHE A 19 3.57 -5.64 -8.37
C PHE A 19 3.38 -4.80 -9.63
N SER A 20 2.91 -5.44 -10.70
CA SER A 20 2.47 -4.75 -11.93
C SER A 20 1.01 -4.31 -11.86
N LYS A 21 0.26 -4.71 -10.83
CA LYS A 21 -1.15 -4.40 -10.61
C LYS A 21 -1.32 -3.87 -9.18
N LEU A 22 -2.09 -2.80 -9.04
CA LEU A 22 -2.34 -2.18 -7.73
C LEU A 22 -3.28 -3.01 -6.86
N ALA A 23 -4.22 -3.73 -7.47
CA ALA A 23 -5.11 -4.63 -6.75
C ALA A 23 -4.32 -5.71 -6.00
N ASP A 24 -3.35 -6.34 -6.67
CA ASP A 24 -2.47 -7.34 -6.05
C ASP A 24 -1.60 -6.72 -4.93
N ALA A 25 -1.06 -5.52 -5.16
CA ALA A 25 -0.30 -4.80 -4.13
C ALA A 25 -1.14 -4.49 -2.88
N ARG A 26 -2.39 -4.05 -3.08
CA ARG A 26 -3.34 -3.75 -1.99
C ARG A 26 -3.67 -5.01 -1.19
N LEU A 27 -4.01 -6.10 -1.87
CA LEU A 27 -4.29 -7.37 -1.23
C LEU A 27 -3.09 -7.85 -0.40
N ARG A 28 -1.87 -7.67 -0.91
CA ARG A 28 -0.65 -8.04 -0.20
C ARG A 28 -0.46 -7.26 1.10
N ILE A 29 -0.78 -5.96 1.12
CA ILE A 29 -0.73 -5.10 2.31
C ILE A 29 -1.72 -5.60 3.36
N GLU A 30 -2.96 -5.87 2.96
CA GLU A 30 -4.03 -6.34 3.86
C GLU A 30 -3.66 -7.69 4.47
N HIS A 31 -3.29 -8.67 3.65
CA HIS A 31 -2.82 -9.97 4.11
C HIS A 31 -1.63 -9.84 5.06
N HIS A 32 -0.64 -8.98 4.75
CA HIS A 32 0.51 -8.81 5.63
C HIS A 32 0.10 -8.31 7.01
N ARG A 33 -0.82 -7.34 7.05
CA ARG A 33 -1.30 -6.77 8.30
C ARG A 33 -2.06 -7.79 9.12
N GLU A 34 -2.87 -8.63 8.50
CA GLU A 34 -3.60 -9.71 9.17
C GLU A 34 -2.66 -10.81 9.68
N GLU A 35 -1.66 -11.20 8.89
CA GLU A 35 -0.73 -12.29 9.23
C GLU A 35 0.32 -11.89 10.27
N THR A 36 0.81 -10.66 10.21
CA THR A 36 1.97 -10.21 11.00
C THR A 36 1.65 -9.11 12.00
N GLY A 37 0.49 -8.46 11.87
CA GLY A 37 0.19 -7.24 12.63
C GLY A 37 1.02 -6.02 12.22
N HIS A 38 1.85 -6.13 11.19
CA HIS A 38 2.67 -5.02 10.71
C HIS A 38 1.89 -4.12 9.76
N ASP A 39 2.34 -2.88 9.65
CA ASP A 39 1.84 -1.94 8.67
C ASP A 39 2.89 -1.73 7.56
N PRO A 40 2.78 -2.42 6.41
CA PRO A 40 3.70 -2.22 5.31
C PRO A 40 3.37 -0.93 4.55
N ASP A 41 4.41 -0.21 4.16
CA ASP A 41 4.34 0.93 3.26
C ASP A 41 4.33 0.47 1.80
N TRP A 42 3.95 1.35 0.88
CA TRP A 42 4.03 1.06 -0.55
C TRP A 42 4.48 2.25 -1.37
N LYS A 43 5.40 1.97 -2.29
CA LYS A 43 5.91 2.92 -3.27
C LYS A 43 5.23 2.67 -4.60
N LEU A 44 4.52 3.68 -5.06
CA LEU A 44 3.94 3.73 -6.38
C LEU A 44 5.03 3.98 -7.42
N GLY A 45 5.03 3.19 -8.49
CA GLY A 45 5.90 3.39 -9.66
C GLY A 45 5.56 4.71 -10.38
N ARG A 46 6.19 4.99 -11.52
CA ARG A 46 5.89 6.24 -12.25
C ARG A 46 4.48 6.14 -12.85
N PHE A 47 3.47 6.64 -12.14
CA PHE A 47 2.11 6.72 -12.67
C PHE A 47 2.07 7.69 -13.86
N ALA A 48 1.24 7.38 -14.85
CA ALA A 48 0.76 8.42 -15.75
C ALA A 48 0.16 9.57 -14.91
N PRO A 49 0.43 10.84 -15.22
CA PRO A 49 0.05 11.97 -14.38
C PRO A 49 -1.47 11.96 -14.13
N GLY A 50 -1.90 11.80 -12.87
CA GLY A 50 -3.32 11.78 -12.53
C GLY A 50 -3.77 10.99 -11.29
N VAL A 51 -2.89 10.28 -10.57
CA VAL A 51 -3.25 9.48 -9.37
C VAL A 51 -2.45 9.95 -8.15
N GLU A 52 -2.40 11.27 -7.92
CA GLU A 52 -1.62 11.86 -6.82
C GLU A 52 -2.45 12.18 -5.56
N LYS A 53 -3.72 11.76 -5.48
CA LYS A 53 -4.57 11.98 -4.29
C LYS A 53 -5.56 10.85 -4.12
N MET A 54 -5.23 9.80 -3.37
CA MET A 54 -6.20 8.89 -2.71
C MET A 54 -5.47 8.00 -1.67
N GLY A 55 -4.33 8.45 -1.13
CA GLY A 55 -3.56 7.73 -0.11
C GLY A 55 -3.84 8.18 1.32
N GLU A 56 -4.75 9.13 1.51
CA GLU A 56 -5.07 9.75 2.81
C GLU A 56 -6.47 9.36 3.33
N GLU A 57 -7.15 8.42 2.67
CA GLU A 57 -8.57 8.09 2.93
C GLU A 57 -8.81 6.62 3.27
N ALA A 58 -7.82 5.94 3.85
CA ALA A 58 -7.98 4.56 4.34
C ALA A 58 -7.52 4.43 5.79
N GLY A 59 -8.17 5.17 6.70
CA GLY A 59 -8.23 4.79 8.11
C GLY A 59 -7.93 5.88 9.14
N VAL A 60 -8.83 6.86 9.32
CA VAL A 60 -9.12 7.39 10.67
C VAL A 60 -10.63 7.50 10.82
N CYS A 61 -11.23 6.46 11.41
CA CYS A 61 -12.50 6.59 12.12
C CYS A 61 -12.18 7.35 13.41
N GLY A 62 -12.12 8.68 13.33
CA GLY A 62 -12.00 9.58 14.47
C GLY A 62 -13.41 10.01 14.87
N ILE A 63 -13.92 9.41 15.94
CA ILE A 63 -15.16 9.79 16.61
C ILE A 63 -15.02 11.28 17.00
N PRO A 64 -15.88 12.22 16.56
CA PRO A 64 -15.85 13.56 17.13
C PRO A 64 -16.26 13.45 18.60
N GLU A 65 -15.35 13.83 19.49
CA GLU A 65 -15.67 14.13 20.90
C GLU A 65 -16.68 15.30 20.95
N ARG A 66 -17.70 15.20 21.80
CA ARG A 66 -18.95 15.97 21.65
C ARG A 66 -20.17 15.34 22.28
#